data_AF-A4BV19-F1
#
_entry.id   AF-A4BV19-F1
#
_cell.length_a   1.000
_cell.length_b   1.000
_cell.length_c   1.000
_cell.angle_alpha   90.00
_cell.angle_beta   90.00
_cell.angle_gamma   90.00
#
_symmetry.space_group_name_H-M   'P 1'
#
loop_
_entity.id
_entity.type
_entity.pdbx_description
1 polymer ?
#
loop_
_entity_poly.entity_id
_entity_poly.type
_entity_poly.pdbx_seq_one_letter_code
_entity_poly.pdbx_strand_id
1 'polypeptide(L)'
;MLAEGWNNAILEGLAKNQKITRKEINFQSVYWADVMYDNPDPNPDLYKAAKPGALKRYKDSWQDYLWAQALDFGGDILDAAKKLVGLDAAADHVLEKKLQDLHKYYTDKAKRTELRDRLKKAIRKNSDKRIMLVSHSMGSIIAYDTLRELGREEPKLAITHFVTIGSPLGLPHVKYQIIKESSLVRAPSIVQSWTNLADRRDPVAFDVYLRDDYEPNAADVRVKDDLVMNDWGGIHHKSYGYLRTPEFTDIVRTFI
;
A
#
# COMPACT_ATOMS: atom_id res chain seq x y z
N MET A 1 -8.21 16.87 7.16
CA MET A 1 -6.95 16.15 7.52
C MET A 1 -6.76 14.91 6.63
N LEU A 2 -5.57 14.27 6.54
CA LEU A 2 -5.35 13.08 5.67
C LEU A 2 -6.38 11.95 5.94
N ALA A 3 -6.65 11.67 7.22
CA ALA A 3 -7.62 10.66 7.66
C ALA A 3 -9.04 10.94 7.11
N GLU A 4 -9.47 12.20 7.14
CA GLU A 4 -10.75 12.64 6.59
C GLU A 4 -10.78 12.49 5.08
N GLY A 5 -9.67 12.81 4.39
CA GLY A 5 -9.55 12.59 2.95
C GLY A 5 -9.60 11.11 2.56
N TRP A 6 -9.03 10.21 3.37
CA TRP A 6 -9.16 8.76 3.19
C TRP A 6 -10.63 8.35 3.32
N ASN A 7 -11.30 8.76 4.40
CA ASN A 7 -12.72 8.48 4.60
C ASN A 7 -13.57 8.97 3.42
N ASN A 8 -13.35 10.20 2.97
CA ASN A 8 -14.08 10.78 1.83
C ASN A 8 -13.81 10.03 0.51
N ALA A 9 -12.56 9.62 0.25
CA ALA A 9 -12.23 8.84 -0.93
C ALA A 9 -12.94 7.48 -0.94
N ILE A 10 -12.97 6.79 0.21
CA ILE A 10 -13.63 5.48 0.34
C ILE A 10 -15.14 5.64 0.14
N LEU A 11 -15.77 6.62 0.79
CA LEU A 11 -17.20 6.89 0.65
C LEU A 11 -17.57 7.30 -0.79
N GLU A 12 -16.76 8.13 -1.44
CA GLU A 12 -16.94 8.49 -2.86
C GLU A 12 -16.86 7.24 -3.75
N GLY A 13 -15.86 6.40 -3.55
CA GLY A 13 -15.68 5.16 -4.30
C GLY A 13 -16.86 4.21 -4.14
N LEU A 14 -17.31 3.97 -2.90
CA LEU A 14 -18.48 3.14 -2.61
C LEU A 14 -19.74 3.69 -3.30
N ALA A 15 -19.97 5.00 -3.26
CA ALA A 15 -21.13 5.62 -3.88
C ALA A 15 -21.08 5.54 -5.41
N LYS A 16 -19.94 5.84 -6.03
CA LYS A 16 -19.81 5.91 -7.49
C LYS A 16 -19.71 4.52 -8.13
N ASN A 17 -18.91 3.62 -7.56
CA ASN A 17 -18.60 2.31 -8.13
C ASN A 17 -19.60 1.23 -7.69
N GLN A 18 -20.00 1.22 -6.42
CA GLN A 18 -20.83 0.16 -5.83
C GLN A 18 -22.29 0.57 -5.62
N LYS A 19 -22.64 1.85 -5.85
CA LYS A 19 -23.96 2.42 -5.54
C LYS A 19 -24.35 2.28 -4.07
N ILE A 20 -23.34 2.23 -3.18
CA ILE A 20 -23.53 2.16 -1.74
C ILE A 20 -23.29 3.54 -1.14
N THR A 21 -24.34 4.14 -0.60
CA THR A 21 -24.23 5.42 0.12
C THR A 21 -24.20 5.15 1.62
N ARG A 22 -23.11 5.56 2.27
CA ARG A 22 -22.97 5.56 3.73
C ARG A 22 -22.60 6.96 4.21
N LYS A 23 -23.05 7.32 5.42
CA LYS A 23 -22.64 8.57 6.07
C LYS A 23 -21.24 8.45 6.67
N GLU A 24 -20.90 7.26 7.16
CA GLU A 24 -19.62 6.97 7.80
C GLU A 24 -19.23 5.50 7.63
N ILE A 25 -17.95 5.22 7.84
CA ILE A 25 -17.38 3.89 8.01
C ILE A 25 -16.65 3.86 9.35
N ASN A 26 -16.63 2.69 10.01
CA ASN A 26 -15.85 2.49 11.22
C ASN A 26 -14.35 2.49 10.85
N PHE A 27 -13.76 3.69 10.85
CA PHE A 27 -12.42 3.96 10.33
C PHE A 27 -11.53 4.54 11.43
N GLN A 28 -10.33 3.98 11.56
CA GLN A 28 -9.28 4.49 12.43
C GLN A 28 -8.00 4.67 11.62
N SER A 29 -7.44 5.89 11.66
CA SER A 29 -6.17 6.22 11.01
C SER A 29 -5.01 6.05 11.99
N VAL A 30 -3.89 5.51 11.50
CA VAL A 30 -2.58 5.54 12.17
C VAL A 30 -1.64 6.30 11.24
N TYR A 31 -1.12 7.44 11.71
CA TYR A 31 -0.26 8.31 10.92
C TYR A 31 1.21 8.13 11.33
N TRP A 32 2.10 8.07 10.34
CA TRP A 32 3.52 7.80 10.54
C TRP A 32 4.41 9.02 10.30
N ALA A 33 3.99 9.96 9.45
CA ALA A 33 4.88 11.01 8.98
C ALA A 33 5.18 12.06 10.07
N ASP A 34 4.32 12.20 11.06
CA ASP A 34 4.56 13.02 12.26
C ASP A 34 5.70 12.49 13.16
N VAL A 35 6.06 11.20 13.03
CA VAL A 35 7.26 10.63 13.70
C VAL A 35 8.52 10.82 12.86
N MET A 36 8.37 10.84 11.54
CA MET A 36 9.49 10.90 10.59
C MET A 36 9.95 12.33 10.28
N TYR A 37 9.07 13.31 10.50
CA TYR A 37 9.27 14.71 10.14
C TYR A 37 8.83 15.63 11.28
N ASP A 38 9.72 16.52 11.72
CA ASP A 38 9.43 17.49 12.78
C ASP A 38 8.31 18.47 12.38
N ASN A 39 8.26 18.83 11.10
CA ASN A 39 7.16 19.59 10.50
C ASN A 39 6.60 18.76 9.33
N PRO A 40 5.48 18.03 9.54
CA PRO A 40 4.81 17.36 8.44
C PRO A 40 4.35 18.40 7.39
N ASP A 41 4.26 17.97 6.13
CA ASP A 41 4.01 18.82 4.96
C ASP A 41 3.02 19.98 5.24
N PRO A 42 3.47 21.25 5.15
CA PRO A 42 2.63 22.40 5.47
C PRO A 42 1.51 22.63 4.45
N ASN A 43 1.57 21.99 3.26
CA ASN A 43 0.57 22.08 2.22
C ASN A 43 0.10 20.69 1.77
N PRO A 44 -0.60 19.93 2.66
CA PRO A 44 -1.05 18.61 2.31
C PRO A 44 -2.08 18.72 1.18
N ASP A 45 -1.78 18.13 0.02
CA ASP A 45 -2.74 18.13 -1.10
C ASP A 45 -4.08 17.54 -0.61
N LEU A 46 -5.07 18.42 -0.58
CA LEU A 46 -6.39 18.19 0.01
C LEU A 46 -7.20 17.25 -0.88
N TYR A 47 -8.09 16.50 -0.24
CA TYR A 47 -8.98 15.62 -0.97
C TYR A 47 -9.90 16.42 -1.91
N LYS A 48 -9.98 15.98 -3.17
CA LYS A 48 -10.83 16.50 -4.24
C LYS A 48 -11.64 15.36 -4.87
N ALA A 49 -12.94 15.59 -5.06
CA ALA A 49 -13.84 14.62 -5.69
C ALA A 49 -13.39 14.30 -7.12
N ALA A 50 -13.63 13.07 -7.55
CA ALA A 50 -13.31 12.58 -8.89
C ALA A 50 -14.22 13.24 -9.93
N LYS A 51 -13.65 13.65 -11.07
CA LYS A 51 -14.43 14.11 -12.22
C LYS A 51 -15.37 12.99 -12.70
N PRO A 52 -16.53 13.31 -13.31
CA PRO A 52 -17.40 12.30 -13.89
C PRO A 52 -16.63 11.39 -14.87
N GLY A 53 -16.78 10.07 -14.73
CA GLY A 53 -16.10 9.08 -15.58
C GLY A 53 -14.61 8.82 -15.28
N ALA A 54 -14.03 9.47 -14.25
CA ALA A 54 -12.63 9.29 -13.84
C ALA A 54 -12.33 7.90 -13.26
N LEU A 55 -13.29 7.33 -12.51
CA LEU A 55 -13.12 6.06 -11.80
C LEU A 55 -13.32 4.89 -12.77
N LYS A 56 -12.24 4.44 -13.38
CA LYS A 56 -12.24 3.36 -14.36
C LYS A 56 -11.63 2.11 -13.75
N ARG A 57 -12.26 0.96 -14.00
CA ARG A 57 -11.68 -0.35 -13.70
C ARG A 57 -10.49 -0.55 -14.61
N TYR A 58 -9.40 -1.10 -14.07
CA TYR A 58 -8.27 -1.53 -14.86
C TYR A 58 -8.73 -2.56 -15.89
N LYS A 59 -8.14 -2.48 -17.08
CA LYS A 59 -8.36 -3.45 -18.15
C LYS A 59 -7.01 -3.85 -18.69
N ASP A 60 -6.71 -5.14 -18.62
CA ASP A 60 -5.51 -5.68 -19.21
C ASP A 60 -5.51 -5.38 -20.71
N SER A 61 -4.35 -4.95 -21.17
CA SER A 61 -4.06 -4.60 -22.55
C SER A 61 -2.89 -5.45 -23.05
N TRP A 62 -2.72 -5.52 -24.36
CA TRP A 62 -1.57 -6.20 -24.96
C TRP A 62 -0.22 -5.60 -24.51
N GLN A 63 -0.21 -4.33 -24.10
CA GLN A 63 0.98 -3.68 -23.55
C GLN A 63 1.36 -4.33 -22.21
N ASP A 64 0.40 -4.74 -21.39
CA ASP A 64 0.64 -5.42 -20.11
C ASP A 64 1.38 -6.73 -20.28
N TYR A 65 1.05 -7.47 -21.34
CA TYR A 65 1.74 -8.71 -21.70
C TYR A 65 3.22 -8.45 -22.05
N LEU A 66 3.48 -7.42 -22.87
CA LEU A 66 4.86 -7.04 -23.20
C LEU A 66 5.63 -6.56 -21.98
N TRP A 67 4.98 -5.81 -21.08
CA TRP A 67 5.57 -5.37 -19.82
C TRP A 67 5.94 -6.54 -18.91
N ALA A 68 5.07 -7.53 -18.76
CA ALA A 68 5.37 -8.73 -17.98
C ALA A 68 6.60 -9.48 -18.54
N GLN A 69 6.70 -9.60 -19.86
CA GLN A 69 7.87 -10.24 -20.49
C GLN A 69 9.16 -9.43 -20.32
N ALA A 70 9.09 -8.10 -20.32
CA ALA A 70 10.25 -7.25 -20.12
C ALA A 70 10.83 -7.36 -18.70
N LEU A 71 9.98 -7.61 -17.69
CA LEU A 71 10.42 -7.81 -16.30
C LEU A 71 11.03 -9.20 -16.04
N ASP A 72 10.63 -10.22 -16.81
CA ASP A 72 11.14 -11.60 -16.71
C ASP A 72 12.56 -11.74 -17.31
N PHE A 73 12.95 -10.84 -18.22
CA PHE A 73 14.30 -10.81 -18.80
C PHE A 73 15.24 -9.97 -17.92
N GLY A 74 15.92 -10.62 -16.98
CA GLY A 74 16.82 -10.00 -16.03
C GLY A 74 17.93 -9.13 -16.65
N GLY A 75 17.78 -7.80 -16.52
CA GLY A 75 18.81 -6.81 -16.80
C GLY A 75 18.27 -5.38 -16.74
N ASP A 76 18.79 -4.57 -15.81
CA ASP A 76 18.53 -3.12 -15.64
C ASP A 76 17.06 -2.68 -15.79
N ILE A 77 16.20 -3.35 -15.04
CA ILE A 77 14.76 -3.07 -14.92
C ILE A 77 14.48 -1.57 -14.64
N LEU A 78 15.35 -0.92 -13.85
CA LEU A 78 15.22 0.48 -13.48
C LEU A 78 15.45 1.43 -14.66
N ASP A 79 16.37 1.10 -15.56
CA ASP A 79 16.69 1.93 -16.74
C ASP A 79 15.71 1.70 -17.88
N ALA A 80 15.18 0.48 -18.02
CA ALA A 80 14.07 0.19 -18.93
C ALA A 80 12.80 0.95 -18.52
N ALA A 81 12.47 0.94 -17.22
CA ALA A 81 11.38 1.73 -16.65
C ALA A 81 11.56 3.24 -16.86
N LYS A 82 12.76 3.76 -16.61
CA LYS A 82 13.11 5.17 -16.85
C LYS A 82 12.92 5.58 -18.31
N LYS A 83 13.40 4.76 -19.25
CA LYS A 83 13.34 5.06 -20.70
C LYS A 83 11.93 4.99 -21.28
N LEU A 84 11.08 4.08 -20.81
CA LEU A 84 9.75 3.85 -21.40
C LEU A 84 8.65 4.72 -20.79
N VAL A 85 8.76 5.08 -19.51
CA VAL A 85 7.70 5.84 -18.81
C VAL A 85 7.83 7.35 -19.05
N GLY A 86 8.96 7.82 -19.59
CA GLY A 86 9.22 9.26 -19.71
C GLY A 86 9.19 9.90 -18.32
N LEU A 87 10.00 9.37 -17.39
CA LEU A 87 10.04 9.86 -16.01
C LEU A 87 10.57 11.29 -16.01
N ASP A 88 9.66 12.25 -15.84
CA ASP A 88 9.98 13.63 -15.53
C ASP A 88 10.79 13.72 -14.22
N ALA A 89 11.61 14.76 -14.06
CA ALA A 89 12.40 15.03 -12.86
C ALA A 89 11.60 15.00 -11.54
N ALA A 90 10.27 15.20 -11.60
CA ALA A 90 9.37 15.07 -10.46
C ALA A 90 9.28 13.64 -9.91
N ALA A 91 9.33 12.61 -10.76
CA ALA A 91 9.26 11.21 -10.32
C ALA A 91 10.54 10.78 -9.61
N ASP A 92 11.71 11.20 -10.12
CA ASP A 92 13.01 10.96 -9.48
C ASP A 92 13.05 11.57 -8.07
N HIS A 93 12.56 12.80 -7.91
CA HIS A 93 12.52 13.45 -6.60
C HIS A 93 11.61 12.73 -5.60
N VAL A 94 10.46 12.22 -6.05
CA VAL A 94 9.55 11.42 -5.21
C VAL A 94 10.24 10.13 -4.77
N LEU A 95 10.89 9.41 -5.69
CA LEU A 95 11.58 8.17 -5.38
C LEU A 95 12.74 8.40 -4.41
N GLU A 96 13.56 9.43 -4.64
CA GLU A 96 14.69 9.79 -3.76
C GLU A 96 14.22 10.06 -2.33
N LYS A 97 13.19 10.90 -2.16
CA LYS A 97 12.62 11.19 -0.83
C LYS A 97 12.10 9.94 -0.15
N LYS A 98 11.49 9.01 -0.90
CA LYS A 98 11.00 7.73 -0.36
C LYS A 98 12.13 6.80 0.05
N LEU A 99 13.24 6.77 -0.70
CA LEU A 99 14.44 6.03 -0.32
C LEU A 99 15.08 6.60 0.96
N GLN A 100 15.05 7.92 1.15
CA GLN A 100 15.51 8.54 2.40
C GLN A 100 14.62 8.16 3.59
N ASP A 101 13.30 8.20 3.43
CA ASP A 101 12.35 7.74 4.47
C ASP A 101 12.57 6.27 4.83
N LEU A 102 12.79 5.44 3.81
CA LEU A 102 13.08 4.03 3.96
C LEU A 102 14.37 3.79 4.73
N HIS A 103 15.43 4.52 4.36
CA HIS A 103 16.72 4.44 5.03
C HIS A 103 16.59 4.83 6.50
N LYS A 104 15.87 5.93 6.81
CA LYS A 104 15.61 6.37 8.19
C LYS A 104 14.86 5.30 8.98
N TYR A 105 13.82 4.69 8.41
CA TYR A 105 13.06 3.64 9.10
C TYR A 105 13.92 2.44 9.50
N TYR A 106 14.84 1.99 8.64
CA TYR A 106 15.68 0.85 8.96
C TYR A 106 16.91 1.18 9.81
N THR A 107 17.36 2.44 9.85
CA THR A 107 18.54 2.86 10.63
C THR A 107 18.19 3.44 12.00
N ASP A 108 17.05 4.12 12.15
CA ASP A 108 16.61 4.70 13.41
C ASP A 108 15.70 3.73 14.17
N LYS A 109 16.30 2.94 15.07
CA LYS A 109 15.59 1.95 15.88
C LYS A 109 14.51 2.57 16.77
N ALA A 110 14.70 3.79 17.28
CA ALA A 110 13.74 4.44 18.16
C ALA A 110 12.47 4.81 17.38
N LYS A 111 12.61 5.50 16.25
CA LYS A 111 11.48 5.81 15.35
C LYS A 111 10.78 4.56 14.87
N ARG A 112 11.54 3.53 14.48
CA ARG A 112 10.99 2.25 14.04
C ARG A 112 10.12 1.60 15.11
N THR A 113 10.61 1.57 16.35
CA THR A 113 9.89 1.00 17.50
C THR A 113 8.62 1.80 17.76
N GLU A 114 8.70 3.13 17.81
CA GLU A 114 7.54 4.00 18.02
C GLU A 114 6.45 3.79 16.95
N LEU A 115 6.84 3.76 15.67
CA LEU A 115 5.93 3.54 14.55
C LEU A 115 5.23 2.19 14.62
N ARG A 116 5.97 1.12 14.92
CA ARG A 116 5.41 -0.22 15.09
C ARG A 116 4.46 -0.25 16.30
N ASP A 117 4.85 0.31 17.44
CA ASP A 117 4.04 0.32 18.67
C ASP A 117 2.73 1.09 18.51
N ARG A 118 2.74 2.22 17.77
CA ARG A 118 1.52 2.96 17.44
C ARG A 118 0.52 2.08 16.69
N LEU A 119 0.97 1.32 15.70
CA LEU A 119 0.12 0.40 14.94
C LEU A 119 -0.31 -0.81 15.79
N LYS A 120 0.61 -1.43 16.55
CA LYS A 120 0.28 -2.52 17.48
C LYS A 120 -0.81 -2.12 18.45
N LYS A 121 -0.72 -0.92 19.05
CA LYS A 121 -1.72 -0.39 19.98
C LYS A 121 -3.09 -0.24 19.30
N ALA A 122 -3.15 0.27 18.08
CA ALA A 122 -4.40 0.42 17.33
C ALA A 122 -5.03 -0.95 17.01
N ILE A 123 -4.23 -1.92 16.59
CA ILE A 123 -4.68 -3.30 16.31
C ILE A 123 -5.19 -3.97 17.59
N ARG A 124 -4.42 -3.95 18.68
CA ARG A 124 -4.80 -4.53 19.98
C ARG A 124 -6.11 -3.95 20.51
N LYS A 125 -6.30 -2.63 20.40
CA LYS A 125 -7.53 -1.94 20.83
C LYS A 125 -8.79 -2.42 20.09
N ASN A 126 -8.64 -2.97 18.88
CA ASN A 126 -9.76 -3.46 18.06
C ASN A 126 -9.68 -4.98 17.84
N SER A 127 -8.92 -5.71 18.66
CA SER A 127 -8.69 -7.15 18.51
C SER A 127 -9.95 -8.00 18.67
N ASP A 128 -11.01 -7.44 19.27
CA ASP A 128 -12.35 -8.01 19.40
C ASP A 128 -13.21 -7.87 18.13
N LYS A 129 -12.70 -7.16 17.10
CA LYS A 129 -13.43 -6.86 15.85
C LYS A 129 -12.79 -7.56 14.66
N ARG A 130 -13.54 -7.65 13.55
CA ARG A 130 -12.97 -7.92 12.24
C ARG A 130 -12.16 -6.70 11.79
N ILE A 131 -10.89 -6.90 11.43
CA ILE A 131 -9.96 -5.82 11.05
C ILE A 131 -9.60 -5.95 9.57
N MET A 132 -9.90 -4.91 8.79
CA MET A 132 -9.25 -4.64 7.51
C MET A 132 -8.18 -3.59 7.72
N LEU A 133 -6.91 -3.94 7.46
CA LEU A 133 -5.80 -3.01 7.55
C LEU A 133 -5.42 -2.54 6.14
N VAL A 134 -5.66 -1.26 5.84
CA VAL A 134 -5.23 -0.64 4.58
C VAL A 134 -3.98 0.18 4.82
N SER A 135 -2.94 -0.04 4.02
CA SER A 135 -1.64 0.60 4.19
C SER A 135 -1.11 1.15 2.88
N HIS A 136 -0.58 2.39 2.91
CA HIS A 136 -0.13 3.11 1.72
C HIS A 136 1.36 3.40 1.77
N SER A 137 2.07 3.20 0.66
CA SER A 137 3.48 3.60 0.52
C SER A 137 4.32 3.05 1.67
N MET A 138 5.13 3.88 2.34
CA MET A 138 5.90 3.51 3.54
C MET A 138 5.06 2.86 4.64
N GLY A 139 3.78 3.21 4.77
CA GLY A 139 2.87 2.58 5.73
C GLY A 139 2.71 1.08 5.50
N SER A 140 2.89 0.58 4.27
CA SER A 140 2.86 -0.86 3.97
C SER A 140 4.06 -1.62 4.53
N ILE A 141 5.24 -1.00 4.54
CA ILE A 141 6.44 -1.57 5.18
C ILE A 141 6.26 -1.62 6.69
N ILE A 142 5.83 -0.51 7.29
CA ILE A 142 5.56 -0.43 8.73
C ILE A 142 4.52 -1.47 9.13
N ALA A 143 3.45 -1.59 8.34
CA ALA A 143 2.40 -2.57 8.58
C ALA A 143 2.92 -4.00 8.48
N TYR A 144 3.62 -4.36 7.39
CA TYR A 144 4.14 -5.70 7.19
C TYR A 144 5.06 -6.13 8.34
N ASP A 145 6.03 -5.29 8.71
CA ASP A 145 6.94 -5.57 9.82
C ASP A 145 6.20 -5.72 11.16
N THR A 146 5.24 -4.82 11.42
CA THR A 146 4.43 -4.86 12.64
C THR A 146 3.58 -6.13 12.72
N LEU A 147 2.96 -6.55 11.62
CA LEU A 147 2.14 -7.75 11.58
C LEU A 147 2.96 -9.03 11.78
N ARG A 148 4.19 -9.07 11.27
CA ARG A 148 5.10 -10.20 11.53
C ARG A 148 5.54 -10.26 12.98
N GLU A 149 5.80 -9.11 13.57
CA GLU A 149 6.15 -8.99 14.99
C GLU A 149 4.98 -9.39 15.89
N LEU A 150 3.78 -8.86 15.64
CA LEU A 150 2.56 -9.26 16.32
C LEU A 150 2.25 -10.75 16.13
N GLY A 151 2.49 -11.31 14.95
CA GLY A 151 2.26 -12.73 14.72
C GLY A 151 3.18 -13.66 15.52
N ARG A 152 4.32 -13.16 15.99
CA ARG A 152 5.19 -13.86 16.96
C ARG A 152 4.74 -13.64 18.40
N GLU A 153 4.37 -12.41 18.75
CA GLU A 153 3.94 -12.02 20.10
C GLU A 153 2.56 -12.59 20.47
N GLU A 154 1.62 -12.55 19.53
CA GLU A 154 0.18 -12.80 19.72
C GLU A 154 -0.39 -13.60 18.54
N PRO A 155 -0.05 -14.91 18.40
CA PRO A 155 -0.42 -15.72 17.25
C PRO A 155 -1.95 -15.96 17.09
N LYS A 156 -2.75 -15.60 18.10
CA LYS A 156 -4.22 -15.70 18.06
C LYS A 156 -4.89 -14.45 17.46
N LEU A 157 -4.16 -13.33 17.34
CA LEU A 157 -4.69 -12.13 16.71
C LEU A 157 -4.95 -12.41 15.23
N ALA A 158 -6.02 -11.87 14.66
CA ALA A 158 -6.33 -12.02 13.25
C ALA A 158 -6.54 -10.66 12.58
N ILE A 159 -5.83 -10.45 11.48
CA ILE A 159 -6.14 -9.41 10.48
C ILE A 159 -6.94 -10.09 9.37
N THR A 160 -8.22 -9.78 9.28
CA THR A 160 -9.13 -10.38 8.31
C THR A 160 -8.69 -10.09 6.88
N HIS A 161 -8.25 -8.86 6.61
CA HIS A 161 -7.77 -8.49 5.28
C HIS A 161 -6.67 -7.43 5.39
N PHE A 162 -5.48 -7.74 4.91
CA PHE A 162 -4.39 -6.79 4.73
C PHE A 162 -4.42 -6.26 3.30
N VAL A 163 -4.56 -4.95 3.12
CA VAL A 163 -4.59 -4.30 1.82
C VAL A 163 -3.40 -3.34 1.72
N THR A 164 -2.57 -3.54 0.71
CA THR A 164 -1.45 -2.64 0.40
C THR A 164 -1.78 -1.84 -0.85
N ILE A 165 -1.57 -0.52 -0.82
CA ILE A 165 -1.80 0.38 -1.96
C ILE A 165 -0.53 1.19 -2.24
N GLY A 166 -0.11 1.26 -3.50
CA GLY A 166 1.10 1.99 -3.88
C GLY A 166 2.33 1.53 -3.07
N SER A 167 2.51 0.21 -2.92
CA SER A 167 3.44 -0.37 -1.96
C SER A 167 4.86 -0.54 -2.54
N PRO A 168 5.91 -0.08 -1.84
CA PRO A 168 7.30 -0.36 -2.21
C PRO A 168 7.80 -1.75 -1.74
N LEU A 169 6.94 -2.65 -1.29
CA LEU A 169 7.33 -3.94 -0.70
C LEU A 169 8.11 -4.86 -1.66
N GLY A 170 7.96 -4.70 -2.97
CA GLY A 170 8.72 -5.45 -3.98
C GLY A 170 10.12 -4.88 -4.28
N LEU A 171 10.45 -3.69 -3.77
CA LEU A 171 11.77 -3.10 -4.00
C LEU A 171 12.88 -4.00 -3.40
N PRO A 172 13.95 -4.33 -4.15
CA PRO A 172 15.02 -5.21 -3.66
C PRO A 172 15.62 -4.77 -2.33
N HIS A 173 15.80 -3.45 -2.11
CA HIS A 173 16.30 -2.94 -0.84
C HIS A 173 15.35 -3.23 0.34
N VAL A 174 14.04 -3.12 0.13
CA VAL A 174 13.04 -3.44 1.17
C VAL A 174 13.09 -4.92 1.51
N LYS A 175 13.06 -5.79 0.49
CA LYS A 175 13.18 -7.25 0.65
C LYS A 175 14.46 -7.64 1.40
N TYR A 176 15.59 -7.04 1.05
CA TYR A 176 16.86 -7.27 1.73
C TYR A 176 16.81 -6.94 3.23
N GLN A 177 16.18 -5.83 3.61
CA GLN A 177 16.02 -5.45 5.02
C GLN A 177 15.04 -6.37 5.75
N ILE A 178 13.96 -6.81 5.09
CA ILE A 178 13.03 -7.81 5.63
C ILE A 178 13.77 -9.13 5.94
N ILE A 179 14.63 -9.59 5.02
CA ILE A 179 15.40 -10.83 5.17
C ILE A 179 16.38 -10.77 6.34
N LYS A 180 16.97 -9.59 6.60
CA LYS A 180 17.84 -9.37 7.77
C LYS A 180 17.14 -9.59 9.10
N GLU A 181 15.85 -9.25 9.19
CA GLU A 181 15.07 -9.45 10.42
C GLU A 181 14.43 -10.82 10.51
N SER A 182 14.18 -11.48 9.37
CA SER A 182 13.68 -12.84 9.35
C SER A 182 14.00 -13.49 8.01
N SER A 183 14.57 -14.69 8.08
CA SER A 183 15.14 -15.46 6.95
C SER A 183 14.19 -15.78 5.79
N LEU A 184 12.90 -15.45 5.89
CA LEU A 184 11.90 -15.68 4.84
C LEU A 184 11.07 -14.42 4.60
N VAL A 185 10.78 -14.15 3.32
CA VAL A 185 9.81 -13.15 2.87
C VAL A 185 8.50 -13.90 2.60
N ARG A 186 7.45 -13.63 3.39
CA ARG A 186 6.18 -14.38 3.32
C ARG A 186 5.02 -13.60 3.89
N ALA A 187 3.79 -13.97 3.55
CA ALA A 187 2.60 -13.39 4.18
C ALA A 187 2.67 -13.51 5.73
N PRO A 188 2.32 -12.44 6.49
CA PRO A 188 2.33 -12.52 7.95
C PRO A 188 1.39 -13.61 8.48
N SER A 189 1.77 -14.28 9.57
CA SER A 189 1.03 -15.45 10.10
C SER A 189 -0.38 -15.14 10.57
N ILE A 190 -0.62 -13.91 11.03
CA ILE A 190 -1.92 -13.44 11.54
C ILE A 190 -2.84 -12.86 10.46
N VAL A 191 -2.40 -12.85 9.20
CA VAL A 191 -3.18 -12.32 8.07
C VAL A 191 -3.98 -13.47 7.43
N GLN A 192 -5.28 -13.26 7.25
CA GLN A 192 -6.20 -14.25 6.64
C GLN A 192 -6.39 -14.03 5.13
N SER A 193 -6.14 -12.81 4.64
CA SER A 193 -6.25 -12.41 3.25
C SER A 193 -5.29 -11.24 3.00
N TRP A 194 -4.57 -11.25 1.88
CA TRP A 194 -3.71 -10.13 1.48
C TRP A 194 -3.96 -9.75 0.02
N THR A 195 -4.39 -8.51 -0.21
CA THR A 195 -4.50 -7.91 -1.55
C THR A 195 -3.53 -6.75 -1.71
N ASN A 196 -2.81 -6.72 -2.82
CA ASN A 196 -1.96 -5.60 -3.20
C ASN A 196 -2.56 -4.91 -4.43
N LEU A 197 -2.76 -3.59 -4.33
CA LEU A 197 -3.27 -2.75 -5.40
C LEU A 197 -2.17 -1.82 -5.89
N ALA A 198 -1.82 -1.94 -7.16
CA ALA A 198 -0.75 -1.15 -7.78
C ALA A 198 -1.23 -0.48 -9.07
N ASP A 199 -0.84 0.78 -9.27
CA ASP A 199 -0.92 1.44 -10.58
C ASP A 199 0.45 1.33 -11.25
N ARG A 200 0.51 0.80 -12.47
CA ARG A 200 1.78 0.65 -13.21
C ARG A 200 2.53 1.97 -13.44
N ARG A 201 1.83 3.09 -13.38
CA ARG A 201 2.39 4.44 -13.56
C ARG A 201 2.87 5.04 -12.24
N ASP A 202 2.68 4.34 -11.12
CA ASP A 202 3.19 4.72 -9.81
C ASP A 202 4.67 4.32 -9.70
N PRO A 203 5.61 5.28 -9.65
CA PRO A 203 7.04 4.97 -9.63
C PRO A 203 7.50 4.28 -8.33
N VAL A 204 6.69 4.32 -7.27
CA VAL A 204 7.01 3.71 -5.97
C VAL A 204 6.50 2.27 -5.89
N ALA A 205 5.37 1.98 -6.54
CA ALA A 205 4.83 0.62 -6.70
C ALA A 205 5.33 0.00 -8.00
N PHE A 206 6.63 0.17 -8.25
CA PHE A 206 7.25 -0.24 -9.51
C PHE A 206 7.15 -1.75 -9.72
N ASP A 207 7.35 -2.51 -8.64
CA ASP A 207 7.00 -3.93 -8.62
C ASP A 207 5.51 -4.09 -8.27
N VAL A 208 4.74 -4.51 -9.26
CA VAL A 208 3.28 -4.63 -9.16
C VAL A 208 2.82 -6.03 -8.74
N TYR A 209 3.73 -7.00 -8.62
CA TYR A 209 3.39 -8.42 -8.43
C TYR A 209 4.01 -9.02 -7.17
N LEU A 210 3.65 -8.51 -5.98
CA LEU A 210 4.20 -9.02 -4.72
C LEU A 210 3.98 -10.52 -4.48
N ARG A 211 3.06 -11.17 -5.19
CA ARG A 211 2.82 -12.61 -5.12
C ARG A 211 4.03 -13.46 -5.50
N ASP A 212 4.89 -13.01 -6.42
CA ASP A 212 6.07 -13.78 -6.84
C ASP A 212 7.22 -13.71 -5.82
N ASP A 213 7.22 -12.66 -5.01
CA ASP A 213 8.22 -12.35 -4.00
C ASP A 213 7.93 -12.90 -2.61
N TYR A 214 6.63 -12.99 -2.25
CA TYR A 214 6.19 -13.32 -0.89
C TYR A 214 5.55 -14.71 -0.85
N GLU A 215 6.24 -15.63 -0.17
CA GLU A 215 5.75 -16.99 0.06
C GLU A 215 4.42 -16.99 0.84
N PRO A 216 3.58 -18.03 0.69
CA PRO A 216 2.37 -18.18 1.48
C PRO A 216 2.68 -18.25 2.99
N ASN A 217 1.72 -17.87 3.83
CA ASN A 217 1.77 -18.22 5.25
C ASN A 217 1.38 -19.71 5.50
N ALA A 218 1.37 -20.16 6.75
CA ALA A 218 1.07 -21.57 7.07
C ALA A 218 -0.38 -21.99 6.75
N ALA A 219 -1.28 -21.03 6.55
CA ALA A 219 -2.65 -21.24 6.12
C ALA A 219 -2.83 -21.07 4.60
N ASP A 220 -1.73 -21.11 3.82
CA ASP A 220 -1.67 -20.88 2.37
C ASP A 220 -2.21 -19.51 1.90
N VAL A 221 -2.20 -18.50 2.79
CA VAL A 221 -2.54 -17.13 2.39
C VAL A 221 -1.42 -16.58 1.53
N ARG A 222 -1.75 -16.26 0.28
CA ARG A 222 -0.86 -15.64 -0.72
C ARG A 222 -1.32 -14.23 -1.03
N VAL A 223 -0.40 -13.40 -1.50
CA VAL A 223 -0.78 -12.09 -2.04
C VAL A 223 -1.63 -12.29 -3.29
N LYS A 224 -2.71 -11.52 -3.38
CA LYS A 224 -3.48 -11.30 -4.60
C LYS A 224 -3.13 -9.91 -5.11
N ASP A 225 -2.39 -9.83 -6.21
CA ASP A 225 -2.12 -8.57 -6.88
C ASP A 225 -3.27 -8.22 -7.84
N ASP A 226 -3.81 -7.01 -7.73
CA ASP A 226 -4.74 -6.45 -8.70
C ASP A 226 -4.19 -5.09 -9.18
N LEU A 227 -4.17 -4.88 -10.49
CA LEU A 227 -3.80 -3.59 -11.07
C LEU A 227 -4.98 -2.62 -10.97
N VAL A 228 -4.68 -1.34 -10.78
CA VAL A 228 -5.67 -0.27 -10.67
C VAL A 228 -5.30 0.95 -11.48
N MET A 229 -6.30 1.75 -11.83
CA MET A 229 -6.10 3.07 -12.43
C MET A 229 -6.25 4.16 -11.36
N ASN A 230 -5.14 4.53 -10.73
CA ASN A 230 -5.09 5.66 -9.80
C ASN A 230 -5.17 6.99 -10.58
N ASP A 231 -6.39 7.49 -10.73
CA ASP A 231 -6.65 8.83 -11.23
C ASP A 231 -6.71 9.85 -10.09
N TRP A 232 -5.58 10.49 -9.81
CA TRP A 232 -5.49 11.67 -8.94
C TRP A 232 -4.82 12.84 -9.65
N GLY A 233 -5.40 13.28 -10.77
CA GLY A 233 -4.90 14.47 -11.47
C GLY A 233 -3.45 14.34 -11.94
N GLY A 234 -3.07 13.15 -12.41
CA GLY A 234 -1.70 12.83 -12.84
C GLY A 234 -0.76 12.33 -11.73
N ILE A 235 -1.18 12.33 -10.47
CA ILE A 235 -0.36 11.83 -9.35
C ILE A 235 -0.71 10.37 -9.03
N HIS A 236 -0.07 9.42 -9.70
CA HIS A 236 -0.36 7.99 -9.60
C HIS A 236 -0.01 7.34 -8.25
N HIS A 237 0.75 8.04 -7.40
CA HIS A 237 1.10 7.57 -6.04
C HIS A 237 0.17 8.10 -4.93
N LYS A 238 -0.79 8.99 -5.23
CA LYS A 238 -1.63 9.57 -4.16
C LYS A 238 -2.62 8.52 -3.62
N SER A 239 -2.61 8.30 -2.30
CA SER A 239 -3.49 7.34 -1.62
C SER A 239 -4.97 7.53 -1.91
N TYR A 240 -5.47 8.76 -1.96
CA TYR A 240 -6.89 9.03 -2.20
C TYR A 240 -7.40 8.44 -3.51
N GLY A 241 -6.59 8.44 -4.57
CA GLY A 241 -7.02 7.90 -5.85
C GLY A 241 -7.08 6.37 -5.84
N TYR A 242 -6.17 5.67 -5.14
CA TYR A 242 -6.28 4.23 -4.86
C TYR A 242 -7.58 3.88 -4.11
N LEU A 243 -7.89 4.64 -3.05
CA LEU A 243 -9.02 4.36 -2.14
C LEU A 243 -10.41 4.55 -2.76
N ARG A 244 -10.48 5.11 -3.97
CA ARG A 244 -11.72 5.28 -4.73
C ARG A 244 -11.78 4.45 -6.02
N THR A 245 -10.80 3.58 -6.24
CA THR A 245 -10.78 2.67 -7.39
C THR A 245 -11.92 1.64 -7.29
N PRO A 246 -12.47 1.18 -8.42
CA PRO A 246 -13.46 0.10 -8.43
C PRO A 246 -12.96 -1.14 -7.67
N GLU A 247 -11.71 -1.56 -7.89
CA GLU A 247 -11.07 -2.72 -7.28
C GLU A 247 -11.00 -2.60 -5.76
N PHE A 248 -10.53 -1.47 -5.23
CA PHE A 248 -10.52 -1.23 -3.80
C PHE A 248 -11.94 -1.28 -3.21
N THR A 249 -12.92 -0.67 -3.89
CA THR A 249 -14.29 -0.62 -3.38
C THR A 249 -15.02 -1.95 -3.46
N ASP A 250 -14.63 -2.87 -4.36
CA ASP A 250 -15.12 -4.25 -4.35
C ASP A 250 -14.68 -4.95 -3.06
N ILE A 251 -13.40 -4.79 -2.69
CA ILE A 251 -12.84 -5.36 -1.46
C ILE A 251 -13.59 -4.81 -0.25
N VAL A 252 -13.75 -3.49 -0.15
CA VAL A 252 -14.49 -2.87 0.95
C VAL A 252 -15.94 -3.35 0.99
N ARG A 253 -16.63 -3.45 -0.16
CA ARG A 253 -18.01 -3.96 -0.23
C ARG A 253 -18.15 -5.36 0.37
N THR A 254 -17.19 -6.25 0.10
CA THR A 254 -17.23 -7.62 0.65
C THR A 254 -16.94 -7.68 2.16
N PHE A 255 -16.36 -6.62 2.71
CA PHE A 255 -15.99 -6.56 4.12
C PHE A 255 -17.07 -5.95 5.02
N ILE A 256 -17.83 -4.96 4.52
CA ILE A 256 -18.78 -4.13 5.30
C ILE A 256 -20.25 -4.56 5.25
#